data_AF-A0A7W4PPN2-F1
#
_entry.id   AF-A0A7W4PPN2-F1
#
_cell.length_a   1.000
_cell.length_b   1.000
_cell.length_c   1.000
_cell.angle_alpha   90.00
_cell.angle_beta   90.00
_cell.angle_gamma   90.00
#
_symmetry.space_group_name_H-M   'P 1'
#
loop_
_entity.id
_entity.type
_entity.pdbx_description
1 polymer ?
#
loop_
_entity_poly.entity_id
_entity_poly.type
_entity_poly.pdbx_seq_one_letter_code
_entity_poly.pdbx_strand_id
1 'polypeptide(L)'
;MSEPWRYRPGDHYVLDDLSGFKIRRSRARTIPGGQTGQALVDGRRWEAQQPQDFVRGVADEQGVDVARPRQENRFVVVGTSVSAPVAAGGAVVPVVSNCGFAVGDRIQVMLDRGENVVATIVAVGGGTLEIAPALPGAVGFLGGGMENMVLKLVPDSSSSFLPSEGGV
;
A
#
# COMPACT_ATOMS: atom_id res chain seq x y z
N MET A 1 46.01 -31.02 20.24
CA MET A 1 46.02 -31.78 21.50
C MET A 1 45.00 -32.90 21.38
N SER A 2 45.46 -34.15 21.21
CA SER A 2 44.59 -35.33 21.20
C SER A 2 44.15 -35.66 22.62
N GLU A 3 42.85 -35.84 22.82
CA GLU A 3 42.27 -36.18 24.11
C GLU A 3 42.57 -37.65 24.46
N PRO A 4 42.96 -37.99 25.70
CA PRO A 4 43.22 -39.37 26.09
C PRO A 4 41.93 -40.21 25.99
N TRP A 5 41.96 -41.26 25.18
CA TRP A 5 40.84 -42.17 24.90
C TRP A 5 40.55 -43.09 26.10
N ARG A 6 40.07 -42.55 27.21
CA ARG A 6 39.60 -43.33 28.36
C ARG A 6 38.09 -43.24 28.47
N TYR A 7 37.43 -44.39 28.49
CA TYR A 7 36.00 -44.47 28.79
C TYR A 7 35.70 -43.85 30.16
N ARG A 8 34.69 -42.97 30.20
CA ARG A 8 34.16 -42.36 31.42
C ARG A 8 32.66 -42.71 31.50
N PRO A 9 32.22 -43.46 32.51
CA PRO A 9 30.80 -43.76 32.70
C PRO A 9 29.98 -42.47 32.71
N GLY A 10 28.89 -42.44 31.93
CA GLY A 10 28.00 -41.27 31.81
C GLY A 10 28.45 -40.19 30.81
N ASP A 11 29.70 -40.22 30.32
CA ASP A 11 30.24 -39.21 29.40
C ASP A 11 30.07 -39.59 27.92
N HIS A 12 28.81 -39.76 27.52
CA HIS A 12 28.44 -40.08 26.14
C HIS A 12 28.52 -38.86 25.22
N TYR A 13 28.47 -39.10 23.91
CA TYR A 13 28.42 -38.02 22.93
C TYR A 13 27.01 -37.42 22.87
N VAL A 14 26.95 -36.10 22.90
CA VAL A 14 25.75 -35.29 22.65
C VAL A 14 26.00 -34.38 21.46
N LEU A 15 24.93 -33.96 20.80
CA LEU A 15 25.01 -33.00 19.70
C LEU A 15 25.04 -31.58 20.28
N ASP A 16 25.91 -30.73 19.73
CA ASP A 16 25.87 -29.28 19.97
C ASP A 16 24.84 -28.65 19.02
N ASP A 17 23.84 -27.98 19.58
CA ASP A 17 22.70 -27.42 18.83
C ASP A 17 23.10 -26.24 17.93
N LEU A 18 24.21 -25.55 18.21
CA LEU A 18 24.70 -24.44 17.39
C LEU A 18 25.71 -24.89 16.33
N SER A 19 26.55 -25.88 16.65
CA SER A 19 27.65 -26.30 15.78
C SER A 19 27.35 -27.55 14.96
N GLY A 20 26.40 -28.37 15.39
CA GLY A 20 26.09 -29.67 14.79
C GLY A 20 27.17 -30.74 15.04
N PHE A 21 28.22 -30.45 15.81
CA PHE A 21 29.28 -31.41 16.09
C PHE A 21 28.97 -32.26 17.34
N LYS A 22 29.47 -33.51 17.33
CA LYS A 22 29.40 -34.40 18.49
C LYS A 22 30.42 -33.96 19.53
N ILE A 23 29.94 -33.62 20.72
CA ILE A 23 30.77 -33.25 21.88
C ILE A 23 30.53 -34.23 23.04
N ARG A 24 31.47 -34.31 23.97
CA ARG A 24 31.31 -35.11 25.20
C ARG A 24 30.33 -34.41 26.15
N ARG A 25 29.45 -35.18 26.81
CA ARG A 25 28.48 -34.64 27.77
C ARG A 25 29.14 -33.80 28.87
N SER A 26 30.34 -34.17 29.31
CA SER A 26 31.13 -33.45 30.30
C SER A 26 31.57 -32.04 29.87
N ARG A 27 31.58 -31.75 28.56
CA ARG A 27 31.92 -30.43 28.00
C ARG A 27 30.70 -29.58 27.64
N ALA A 28 29.53 -30.22 27.51
CA ALA A 28 28.32 -29.56 27.08
C ALA A 28 27.73 -28.69 28.21
N ARG A 29 27.24 -27.51 27.86
CA ARG A 29 26.53 -26.59 28.78
C ARG A 29 25.22 -26.16 28.14
N THR A 30 24.20 -25.93 28.97
CA THR A 30 22.90 -25.41 28.50
C THR A 30 22.89 -23.89 28.67
N ILE A 31 22.41 -23.15 27.68
CA ILE A 31 22.24 -21.70 27.77
C ILE A 31 20.93 -21.41 28.54
N PRO A 32 20.96 -20.66 29.67
CA PRO A 32 19.83 -20.58 30.60
C PRO A 32 18.68 -19.61 30.20
N GLY A 33 18.68 -19.01 29.00
CA GLY A 33 17.65 -18.06 28.56
C GLY A 33 18.03 -17.33 27.26
N GLY A 34 17.21 -16.37 26.81
CA GLY A 34 17.44 -15.59 25.58
C GLY A 34 16.93 -16.25 24.30
N GLN A 35 17.28 -15.67 23.14
CA GLN A 35 16.89 -16.17 21.80
C GLN A 35 17.41 -17.59 21.52
N THR A 36 18.55 -17.95 22.10
CA THR A 36 19.17 -19.29 22.04
C THR A 36 18.99 -20.08 23.34
N GLY A 37 18.08 -19.65 24.21
CA GLY A 37 17.80 -20.30 25.49
C GLY A 37 17.46 -21.78 25.30
N GLN A 38 17.97 -22.60 26.21
CA GLN A 38 17.86 -24.06 26.23
C GLN A 38 18.72 -24.84 25.23
N ALA A 39 19.46 -24.16 24.34
CA ALA A 39 20.43 -24.82 23.47
C ALA A 39 21.56 -25.49 24.28
N LEU A 40 21.90 -26.72 23.91
CA LEU A 40 23.04 -27.45 24.44
C LEU A 40 24.27 -27.20 23.56
N VAL A 41 25.28 -26.54 24.12
CA VAL A 41 26.46 -26.08 23.37
C VAL A 41 27.76 -26.57 23.99
N ASP A 42 28.84 -26.59 23.20
CA ASP A 42 30.19 -26.78 23.76
C ASP A 42 30.52 -25.64 24.72
N GLY A 43 31.20 -25.94 25.83
CA GLY A 43 31.60 -24.96 26.83
C GLY A 43 32.46 -23.81 26.30
N ARG A 44 33.11 -23.98 25.14
CA ARG A 44 33.85 -22.92 24.43
C ARG A 44 32.96 -21.89 23.74
N ARG A 45 31.74 -22.28 23.38
CA ARG A 45 30.72 -21.43 22.75
C ARG A 45 29.66 -20.98 23.74
N TRP A 46 29.80 -21.38 25.00
CA TRP A 46 28.92 -20.93 26.05
C TRP A 46 29.19 -19.45 26.34
N GLU A 47 28.14 -18.65 26.24
CA GLU A 47 28.20 -17.21 26.48
C GLU A 47 27.39 -16.86 27.72
N ALA A 48 27.93 -15.95 28.54
CA ALA A 48 27.18 -15.37 29.65
C ALA A 48 26.11 -14.44 29.08
N GLN A 49 24.85 -14.70 29.42
CA GLN A 49 23.74 -13.85 28.99
C GLN A 49 23.73 -12.55 29.79
N GLN A 50 23.42 -11.44 29.12
CA GLN A 50 23.21 -10.17 29.79
C GLN A 50 21.83 -10.20 30.48
N PRO A 51 21.63 -9.44 31.56
CA PRO A 51 20.32 -9.34 32.23
C PRO A 51 19.17 -8.96 31.27
N GLN A 52 19.48 -8.21 30.21
CA GLN A 52 18.53 -7.79 29.19
C GLN A 52 18.02 -8.94 28.30
N ASP A 53 18.78 -10.03 28.13
CA ASP A 53 18.39 -11.19 27.31
C ASP A 53 17.24 -11.99 27.95
N PHE A 54 17.03 -11.80 29.26
CA PHE A 54 15.91 -12.39 30.00
C PHE A 54 14.65 -11.53 29.94
N VAL A 55 14.73 -10.31 29.41
CA VAL A 55 13.58 -9.40 29.29
C VAL A 55 12.76 -9.82 28.07
N ARG A 56 11.59 -10.39 28.32
CA ARG A 56 10.61 -10.65 27.26
C ARG A 56 9.91 -9.34 26.93
N GLY A 57 9.86 -8.99 25.65
CA GLY A 57 9.01 -7.91 25.18
C GLY A 57 7.55 -8.20 25.56
N VAL A 58 6.94 -7.30 26.31
CA VAL A 58 5.49 -7.31 26.51
C VAL A 58 4.88 -6.57 25.32
N ALA A 59 3.86 -7.17 24.69
CA ALA A 59 3.14 -6.50 23.62
C ALA A 59 2.52 -5.22 24.18
N ASP A 60 2.84 -4.09 23.55
CA ASP A 60 2.28 -2.80 23.94
C ASP A 60 0.82 -2.71 23.49
N GLU A 61 -0.06 -2.23 24.36
CA GLU A 61 -1.46 -2.03 24.05
C GLU A 61 -1.59 -0.80 23.14
N GLN A 62 -1.71 -1.03 21.83
CA GLN A 62 -1.89 0.04 20.82
C GLN A 62 -3.29 0.69 20.86
N GLY A 63 -4.06 0.44 21.93
CA GLY A 63 -5.36 1.07 22.16
C GLY A 63 -5.18 2.55 22.43
N VAL A 64 -6.03 3.38 21.81
CA VAL A 64 -6.08 4.81 22.10
C VAL A 64 -7.43 5.14 22.72
N ASP A 65 -7.43 5.82 23.87
CA ASP A 65 -8.64 6.19 24.61
C ASP A 65 -9.64 6.99 23.76
N VAL A 66 -9.12 7.81 22.84
CA VAL A 66 -9.91 8.60 21.90
C VAL A 66 -9.30 8.48 20.51
N ALA A 67 -9.82 7.56 19.71
CA ALA A 67 -9.49 7.48 18.30
C ALA A 67 -10.07 8.69 17.57
N ARG A 68 -9.23 9.42 16.83
CA ARG A 68 -9.75 10.42 15.89
C ARG A 68 -10.58 9.70 14.81
N PRO A 69 -11.75 10.20 14.43
CA PRO A 69 -12.51 9.65 13.32
C PRO A 69 -11.62 9.56 12.08
N ARG A 70 -11.72 8.44 11.35
CA ARG A 70 -11.06 8.34 10.05
C ARG A 70 -11.61 9.45 9.15
N GLN A 71 -10.72 10.11 8.42
CA GLN A 71 -11.14 11.05 7.40
C GLN A 71 -11.94 10.29 6.33
N GLU A 72 -13.03 10.90 5.86
CA GLU A 72 -13.74 10.39 4.70
C GLU A 72 -12.84 10.45 3.46
N ASN A 73 -12.90 9.40 2.64
CA ASN A 73 -12.15 9.33 1.39
C ASN A 73 -12.73 10.33 0.39
N ARG A 74 -12.20 11.56 0.39
CA ARG A 74 -12.45 12.60 -0.63
C ARG A 74 -11.33 12.61 -1.66
N PHE A 75 -11.64 12.22 -2.89
CA PHE A 75 -10.70 12.32 -4.00
C PHE A 75 -10.82 13.72 -4.63
N VAL A 76 -9.76 14.52 -4.52
CA VAL A 76 -9.76 15.94 -4.93
C VAL A 76 -9.69 16.10 -6.45
N VAL A 77 -9.20 15.09 -7.17
CA VAL A 77 -9.15 15.07 -8.64
C VAL A 77 -9.57 13.70 -9.12
N VAL A 78 -10.68 13.64 -9.85
CA VAL A 78 -11.11 12.43 -10.56
C VAL A 78 -10.61 12.56 -11.99
N GLY A 79 -9.69 11.67 -12.38
CA GLY A 79 -9.11 11.61 -13.71
C GLY A 79 -9.16 10.19 -14.25
N THR A 80 -9.36 10.06 -15.55
CA THR A 80 -9.35 8.80 -16.29
C THR A 80 -8.70 9.04 -17.65
N SER A 81 -8.31 7.98 -18.34
CA SER A 81 -7.80 8.06 -19.72
C SER A 81 -8.83 7.51 -20.69
N VAL A 82 -8.71 7.95 -21.94
CA VAL A 82 -9.52 7.43 -23.04
C VAL A 82 -9.08 6.00 -23.36
N SER A 83 -10.04 5.09 -23.59
CA SER A 83 -9.76 3.68 -23.85
C SER A 83 -9.84 3.30 -25.34
N ALA A 84 -10.38 4.18 -26.20
CA ALA A 84 -10.41 4.00 -27.65
C ALA A 84 -10.53 5.37 -28.36
N PRO A 85 -10.04 5.53 -29.59
CA PRO A 85 -10.03 6.83 -30.26
C PRO A 85 -11.45 7.32 -30.60
N VAL A 86 -11.66 8.62 -30.52
CA VAL A 86 -12.92 9.31 -30.85
C VAL A 86 -12.65 10.34 -31.95
N ALA A 87 -13.42 10.27 -33.04
CA ALA A 87 -13.32 11.25 -34.11
C ALA A 87 -13.90 12.62 -33.71
N ALA A 88 -13.51 13.68 -34.44
CA ALA A 88 -14.15 14.98 -34.30
C ALA A 88 -15.66 14.88 -34.54
N GLY A 89 -16.45 15.60 -33.74
CA GLY A 89 -17.91 15.51 -33.70
C GLY A 89 -18.46 14.35 -32.85
N GLY A 90 -17.60 13.50 -32.29
CA GLY A 90 -18.02 12.43 -31.38
C GLY A 90 -18.54 12.98 -30.05
N ALA A 91 -19.69 12.46 -29.59
CA ALA A 91 -20.29 12.78 -28.30
C ALA A 91 -20.10 11.67 -27.25
N VAL A 92 -19.58 10.51 -27.64
CA VAL A 92 -19.38 9.37 -26.74
C VAL A 92 -17.88 9.12 -26.58
N VAL A 93 -17.37 9.32 -25.37
CA VAL A 93 -15.96 9.15 -25.03
C VAL A 93 -15.77 7.85 -24.25
N PRO A 94 -15.14 6.82 -24.84
CA PRO A 94 -14.80 5.60 -24.12
C PRO A 94 -13.65 5.87 -23.16
N VAL A 95 -13.81 5.50 -21.90
CA VAL A 95 -12.84 5.72 -20.83
C VAL A 95 -12.42 4.41 -20.18
N VAL A 96 -11.25 4.40 -19.56
CA VAL A 96 -10.75 3.22 -18.82
C VAL A 96 -11.59 2.98 -17.56
N SER A 97 -12.01 4.05 -16.90
CA SER A 97 -12.90 4.00 -15.73
C SER A 97 -13.83 5.19 -15.71
N ASN A 98 -15.09 4.97 -15.33
CA ASN A 98 -16.10 6.00 -15.10
C ASN A 98 -16.35 6.26 -13.59
N CYS A 99 -15.57 5.65 -12.70
CA CYS A 99 -15.71 5.84 -11.26
C CYS A 99 -15.50 7.31 -10.88
N GLY A 100 -16.46 7.89 -10.15
CA GLY A 100 -16.38 9.28 -9.69
C GLY A 100 -16.93 10.33 -10.67
N PHE A 101 -17.34 9.90 -11.87
CA PHE A 101 -18.08 10.73 -12.83
C PHE A 101 -19.60 10.50 -12.68
N ALA A 102 -20.36 11.57 -12.78
CA ALA A 102 -21.81 11.59 -12.71
C ALA A 102 -22.37 12.49 -13.83
N VAL A 103 -23.64 12.26 -14.18
CA VAL A 103 -24.37 13.14 -15.12
C VAL A 103 -24.43 14.55 -14.55
N GLY A 104 -24.14 15.55 -15.38
CA GLY A 104 -24.06 16.96 -15.01
C GLY A 104 -22.65 17.43 -14.62
N ASP A 105 -21.68 16.52 -14.44
CA ASP A 105 -20.30 16.90 -14.18
C ASP A 105 -19.68 17.60 -15.40
N ARG A 106 -18.89 18.64 -15.14
CA ARG A 106 -18.02 19.25 -16.15
C ARG A 106 -16.71 18.48 -16.20
N ILE A 107 -16.28 18.13 -17.40
CA ILE A 107 -15.02 17.45 -17.65
C ILE A 107 -14.18 18.24 -18.62
N GLN A 108 -12.86 18.07 -18.51
CA GLN A 108 -11.88 18.55 -19.45
C GLN A 108 -11.28 17.35 -20.19
N VAL A 109 -11.29 17.42 -21.51
CA VAL A 109 -10.71 16.40 -22.40
C VAL A 109 -9.58 17.04 -23.20
N MET A 110 -8.42 16.40 -23.21
CA MET A 110 -7.30 16.82 -24.06
C MET A 110 -7.47 16.24 -25.48
N LEU A 111 -7.44 17.09 -26.49
CA LEU A 111 -7.47 16.70 -27.90
C LEU A 111 -6.07 16.34 -28.41
N ASP A 112 -6.00 15.63 -29.53
CA ASP A 112 -4.72 15.25 -30.17
C ASP A 112 -3.86 16.44 -30.59
N ARG A 113 -4.46 17.61 -30.75
CA ARG A 113 -3.76 18.86 -31.08
C ARG A 113 -3.16 19.57 -29.85
N GLY A 114 -3.31 18.99 -28.65
CA GLY A 114 -2.86 19.57 -27.38
C GLY A 114 -3.80 20.61 -26.78
N GLU A 115 -4.98 20.82 -27.39
CA GLU A 115 -6.00 21.72 -26.88
C GLU A 115 -6.90 21.01 -25.85
N ASN A 116 -7.30 21.74 -24.81
CA ASN A 116 -8.22 21.23 -23.80
C ASN A 116 -9.63 21.73 -24.08
N VAL A 117 -10.59 20.81 -24.13
CA VAL A 117 -12.02 21.12 -24.32
C VAL A 117 -12.79 20.79 -23.05
N VAL A 118 -13.68 21.70 -22.66
CA VAL A 118 -14.60 21.47 -21.55
C VAL A 118 -15.95 21.03 -22.08
N ALA A 119 -16.46 19.93 -21.57
CA ALA A 119 -17.79 19.40 -21.89
C ALA A 119 -18.53 18.98 -20.62
N THR A 120 -19.83 18.77 -20.71
CA THR A 120 -20.67 18.28 -19.60
C THR A 120 -21.13 16.87 -19.88
N ILE A 121 -21.09 15.99 -18.88
CA ILE A 121 -21.57 14.62 -19.01
C ILE A 121 -23.11 14.61 -19.05
N VAL A 122 -23.69 14.03 -20.09
CA VAL A 122 -25.13 13.84 -20.24
C VAL A 122 -25.58 12.41 -19.93
N ALA A 123 -24.71 11.42 -20.11
CA ALA A 123 -24.96 10.03 -19.72
C ALA A 123 -23.66 9.29 -19.37
N VAL A 124 -23.77 8.27 -18.52
CA VAL A 124 -22.65 7.40 -18.11
C VAL A 124 -23.12 5.95 -18.19
N GLY A 125 -22.36 5.09 -18.90
CA GLY A 125 -22.70 3.67 -18.97
C GLY A 125 -21.63 2.86 -19.71
N GLY A 126 -21.50 1.56 -19.40
CA GLY A 126 -20.67 0.64 -20.21
C GLY A 126 -19.20 1.05 -20.44
N GLY A 127 -18.60 1.83 -19.55
CA GLY A 127 -17.23 2.36 -19.73
C GLY A 127 -17.13 3.55 -20.68
N THR A 128 -18.24 4.23 -20.99
CA THR A 128 -18.27 5.45 -21.81
C THR A 128 -18.91 6.61 -21.04
N LEU A 129 -18.52 7.82 -21.44
CA LEU A 129 -19.10 9.09 -21.03
C LEU A 129 -19.72 9.74 -22.27
N GLU A 130 -21.03 9.96 -22.24
CA GLU A 130 -21.70 10.78 -23.27
C GLU A 130 -21.64 12.24 -22.84
N ILE A 131 -21.24 13.13 -23.75
CA ILE A 131 -20.93 14.52 -23.44
C ILE A 131 -21.62 15.52 -24.37
N ALA A 132 -21.89 16.71 -23.84
CA ALA A 132 -22.38 17.86 -24.58
C ALA A 132 -21.61 19.14 -24.19
N PRO A 133 -21.16 19.96 -25.16
CA PRO A 133 -21.21 19.72 -26.61
C PRO A 133 -20.29 18.57 -27.06
N ALA A 134 -20.53 18.05 -28.27
CA ALA A 134 -19.66 17.05 -28.90
C ALA A 134 -18.24 17.61 -29.14
N LEU A 135 -17.26 16.72 -29.23
CA LEU A 135 -15.85 17.12 -29.34
C LEU A 135 -15.58 17.89 -30.65
N PRO A 136 -14.94 19.07 -30.61
CA PRO A 136 -14.60 19.83 -31.81
C PRO A 136 -13.41 19.22 -32.59
N GLY A 137 -12.66 18.32 -31.97
CA GLY A 137 -11.51 17.63 -32.57
C GLY A 137 -11.44 16.16 -32.16
N ALA A 138 -10.51 15.43 -32.76
CA ALA A 138 -10.28 14.03 -32.44
C ALA A 138 -9.52 13.87 -31.10
N VAL A 139 -9.79 12.75 -30.45
CA VAL A 139 -9.13 12.33 -29.21
C VAL A 139 -8.61 10.91 -29.43
N GLY A 140 -7.30 10.79 -29.48
CA GLY A 140 -6.57 9.57 -29.79
C GLY A 140 -6.34 8.67 -28.59
N PHE A 141 -6.07 7.42 -28.92
CA PHE A 141 -5.61 6.37 -28.03
C PHE A 141 -4.48 5.64 -28.76
N LEU A 142 -3.25 5.79 -28.28
CA LEU A 142 -2.07 5.11 -28.84
C LEU A 142 -1.62 3.90 -28.00
N GLY A 143 -2.21 3.72 -26.82
CA GLY A 143 -1.81 2.70 -25.85
C GLY A 143 -0.48 3.03 -25.16
N GLY A 144 -0.16 2.28 -24.10
CA GLY A 144 1.14 2.34 -23.44
C GLY A 144 1.39 3.61 -22.61
N GLY A 145 0.34 4.28 -22.11
CA GLY A 145 0.47 5.50 -21.32
C GLY A 145 0.49 6.80 -22.14
N MET A 146 0.25 6.69 -23.45
CA MET A 146 0.12 7.82 -24.38
C MET A 146 -1.34 8.04 -24.79
N GLU A 147 -2.26 7.89 -23.83
CA GLU A 147 -3.68 8.16 -24.02
C GLU A 147 -4.02 9.59 -23.58
N ASN A 148 -4.99 10.20 -24.26
CA ASN A 148 -5.52 11.47 -23.81
C ASN A 148 -6.26 11.33 -22.48
N MET A 149 -6.10 12.33 -21.61
CA MET A 149 -6.74 12.35 -20.30
C MET A 149 -8.12 13.02 -20.34
N VAL A 150 -8.99 12.52 -19.49
CA VAL A 150 -10.29 13.07 -19.15
C VAL A 150 -10.29 13.38 -17.66
N LEU A 151 -10.44 14.66 -17.33
CA LEU A 151 -10.38 15.16 -15.96
C LEU A 151 -11.73 15.75 -15.56
N LYS A 152 -12.25 15.36 -14.40
CA LYS A 152 -13.40 16.02 -13.80
C LYS A 152 -12.97 17.38 -13.25
N LEU A 153 -13.67 18.43 -13.66
CA LEU A 153 -13.50 19.75 -13.10
C LEU A 153 -14.33 19.83 -11.82
N VAL A 154 -13.70 20.29 -10.74
CA VAL A 154 -14.43 20.62 -9.51
C VAL A 154 -15.41 21.75 -9.85
N PRO A 155 -16.68 21.69 -9.41
CA PRO A 155 -17.59 22.82 -9.59
C PRO A 155 -16.95 24.07 -8.97
N ASP A 156 -16.89 25.16 -9.75
CA ASP A 156 -16.42 26.45 -9.27
C ASP A 156 -17.22 26.80 -8.01
N SER A 157 -16.56 26.80 -6.85
CA SER A 157 -17.16 27.18 -5.57
C SER A 157 -17.46 28.68 -5.45
N SER A 158 -17.55 29.39 -6.58
CA SER A 158 -17.84 30.83 -6.66
C SER A 158 -19.33 31.12 -6.79
N SER A 159 -20.18 30.51 -5.95
CA SER A 159 -21.56 30.98 -5.78
C SER A 159 -22.03 30.92 -4.32
N SER A 160 -22.11 32.12 -3.75
CA SER A 160 -22.97 32.56 -2.63
C SER A 160 -22.95 31.76 -1.32
N PHE A 161 -21.95 32.02 -0.48
CA PHE A 161 -22.20 32.09 0.96
C PHE A 161 -22.79 33.47 1.25
N LEU A 162 -24.11 33.63 1.06
CA LEU A 162 -24.82 34.75 1.66
C LEU A 162 -25.11 34.36 3.12
N PRO A 163 -24.60 35.08 4.12
CA PRO A 163 -25.08 34.88 5.48
C PRO A 163 -26.57 35.28 5.49
N SER A 164 -27.43 34.35 5.91
CA SER A 164 -28.83 34.66 6.19
C SER A 164 -28.87 35.61 7.39
N GLU A 165 -29.04 36.91 7.14
CA GLU A 165 -29.42 37.85 8.18
C GLU A 165 -30.84 37.55 8.64
N GLY A 166 -30.98 37.37 9.96
CA GLY A 166 -32.10 37.84 10.78
C GLY A 166 -33.52 37.38 10.44
N GLY A 167 -34.14 36.61 11.33
CA GLY A 167 -35.57 36.34 11.29
C GLY A 167 -36.15 35.78 12.59
N VAL A 168 -36.33 36.70 13.55
CA VAL A 168 -37.25 36.74 14.72
C VAL A 168 -37.28 35.55 15.69
#